data_AF-A0A109N312-F1
#
_entry.id   AF-A0A109N312-F1
#
_cell.length_a   1.000
_cell.length_b   1.000
_cell.length_c   1.000
_cell.angle_alpha   90.00
_cell.angle_beta   90.00
_cell.angle_gamma   90.00
#
_symmetry.space_group_name_H-M   'P 1'
#
loop_
_entity.id
_entity.type
_entity.pdbx_description
1 polymer ?
#
loop_
_entity_poly.entity_id
_entity_poly.type
_entity_poly.pdbx_seq_one_letter_code
_entity_poly.pdbx_strand_id
1 'polypeptide(L)'
;MPEMGLTPKIPVWKKNKSTLWHYPSAQKKYDVPVFLIYSLINTPLILDLSPGNSLIESFVNEGFDVYLLDFGSPGFEDGEISIEDYIVDYIQNGVKRALHHSGATEITVMGFCLGGTISAIYAAIADEPIKNLILSVTPIDFSASQFFDQWQEAMKEGTADFDETIDIYQTIPASAVKYGIRLITSPVYLSPYLSLLNQADDEKYVQNWRRFNAWANGHVPLSGAAAKQITKDLLIKNRLVNGGFKVRGKKAKLSKINANVLVIASKYDRLVPQEMIHPVMDHLTCKDKTYKVLKSGHASKQYAGSLPSYLKDWLPKRSSPIQ
;
A
#
# COMPACT_ATOMS: atom_id res chain seq x y z
N MET A 1 -7.23 17.71 -15.25
CA MET A 1 -6.36 17.04 -14.25
C MET A 1 -4.97 16.93 -14.85
N PRO A 2 -3.88 17.07 -14.07
CA PRO A 2 -2.54 16.87 -14.61
C PRO A 2 -2.37 15.41 -15.07
N GLU A 3 -1.66 15.19 -16.17
CA GLU A 3 -1.37 13.85 -16.67
C GLU A 3 -0.48 13.08 -15.67
N MET A 4 -0.89 11.84 -15.38
CA MET A 4 -0.26 10.88 -14.47
C MET A 4 -0.51 9.46 -15.02
N GLY A 5 0.24 8.47 -14.54
CA GLY A 5 0.00 7.08 -14.93
C GLY A 5 0.48 6.74 -16.34
N LEU A 6 1.51 7.43 -16.82
CA LEU A 6 1.99 7.42 -18.21
C LEU A 6 2.90 6.22 -18.54
N THR A 7 3.34 5.44 -17.55
CA THR A 7 4.15 4.25 -17.84
C THR A 7 3.30 3.26 -18.66
N PRO A 8 3.79 2.78 -19.81
CA PRO A 8 3.05 1.87 -20.68
C PRO A 8 2.57 0.62 -19.93
N LYS A 9 1.29 0.30 -20.08
CA LYS A 9 0.64 -0.81 -19.36
C LYS A 9 -0.47 -1.45 -20.17
N ILE A 10 -0.72 -2.72 -19.89
CA ILE A 10 -1.80 -3.50 -20.46
C ILE A 10 -2.63 -4.15 -19.35
N PRO A 11 -3.97 -4.23 -19.50
CA PRO A 11 -4.80 -4.94 -18.52
C PRO A 11 -4.70 -6.44 -18.77
N VAL A 12 -4.37 -7.22 -17.74
CA VAL A 12 -4.23 -8.69 -17.86
C VAL A 12 -5.33 -9.46 -17.13
N TRP A 13 -5.99 -8.82 -16.17
CA TRP A 13 -7.15 -9.39 -15.48
C TRP A 13 -8.05 -8.28 -14.93
N LYS A 14 -9.35 -8.56 -14.85
CA LYS A 14 -10.34 -7.66 -14.26
C LYS A 14 -11.30 -8.45 -13.36
N LYS A 15 -11.72 -7.81 -12.28
CA LYS A 15 -12.82 -8.26 -11.43
C LYS A 15 -13.51 -7.04 -10.85
N ASN A 16 -14.80 -6.90 -11.11
CA ASN A 16 -15.55 -5.72 -10.70
C ASN A 16 -14.85 -4.44 -11.20
N LYS A 17 -14.60 -3.44 -10.34
CA LYS A 17 -13.87 -2.21 -10.68
C LYS A 17 -12.35 -2.38 -10.63
N SER A 18 -11.87 -3.55 -10.18
CA SER A 18 -10.45 -3.82 -10.05
C SER A 18 -9.83 -4.29 -11.36
N THR A 19 -8.64 -3.79 -11.66
CA THR A 19 -7.84 -4.19 -12.82
C THR A 19 -6.43 -4.54 -12.37
N LEU A 20 -5.95 -5.70 -12.83
CA LEU A 20 -4.53 -6.06 -12.76
C LEU A 20 -3.85 -5.52 -14.01
N TRP A 21 -3.00 -4.52 -13.81
CA TRP A 21 -2.19 -3.91 -14.85
C TRP A 21 -0.83 -4.58 -14.91
N HIS A 22 -0.36 -4.90 -16.11
CA HIS A 22 1.00 -5.35 -16.38
C HIS A 22 1.77 -4.24 -17.09
N TYR A 23 2.95 -3.93 -16.55
CA TYR A 23 3.91 -2.97 -17.08
C TYR A 23 5.15 -3.76 -17.53
N PRO A 24 5.28 -4.04 -18.84
CA PRO A 24 6.36 -4.87 -19.35
C PRO A 24 7.70 -4.12 -19.30
N SER A 25 8.77 -4.81 -18.94
CA SER A 25 10.12 -4.29 -19.15
C SER A 25 10.58 -4.47 -20.59
N ALA A 26 11.02 -3.40 -21.24
CA ALA A 26 11.61 -3.46 -22.58
C ALA A 26 12.93 -4.26 -22.62
N GLN A 27 13.66 -4.29 -21.50
CA GLN A 27 14.87 -5.08 -21.32
C GLN A 27 14.74 -5.87 -20.01
N LYS A 28 13.84 -6.87 -20.01
CA LYS A 28 13.63 -7.74 -18.86
C LYS A 28 14.96 -8.39 -18.45
N LYS A 29 15.30 -8.29 -17.16
CA LYS A 29 16.53 -8.85 -16.56
C LYS A 29 16.26 -9.93 -15.52
N TYR A 30 15.06 -9.96 -14.94
CA TYR A 30 14.72 -10.84 -13.81
C TYR A 30 13.48 -11.67 -14.09
N ASP A 31 13.50 -12.93 -13.67
CA ASP A 31 12.38 -13.87 -13.82
C ASP A 31 11.25 -13.64 -12.80
N VAL A 32 11.59 -13.08 -11.63
CA VAL A 32 10.64 -12.83 -10.54
C VAL A 32 9.98 -11.46 -10.74
N PRO A 33 8.70 -11.37 -11.13
CA PRO A 33 8.03 -10.09 -11.31
C PRO A 33 7.70 -9.42 -9.96
N VAL A 34 7.42 -8.13 -10.00
CA VAL A 34 7.03 -7.33 -8.83
C VAL A 34 5.52 -7.08 -8.87
N PHE A 35 4.81 -7.50 -7.82
CA PHE A 35 3.38 -7.30 -7.62
C PHE A 35 3.13 -6.22 -6.57
N LEU A 36 2.54 -5.11 -7.01
CA LEU A 36 2.26 -3.94 -6.20
C LEU A 36 0.84 -3.99 -5.64
N ILE A 37 0.73 -3.83 -4.32
CA ILE A 37 -0.54 -3.69 -3.61
C ILE A 37 -0.56 -2.32 -2.94
N TYR A 38 -1.41 -1.45 -3.44
CA TYR A 38 -1.56 -0.11 -2.90
C TYR A 38 -2.62 -0.04 -1.79
N SER A 39 -2.71 1.13 -1.14
CA SER A 39 -3.69 1.41 -0.10
C SER A 39 -5.12 1.46 -0.66
N LEU A 40 -6.10 1.08 0.15
CA LEU A 40 -7.54 1.23 -0.16
C LEU A 40 -8.05 2.68 0.02
N ILE A 41 -7.17 3.60 0.45
CA ILE A 41 -7.54 4.98 0.83
C ILE A 41 -7.45 5.94 -0.37
N ASN A 42 -6.43 5.79 -1.22
CA ASN A 42 -6.17 6.63 -2.39
C ASN A 42 -5.90 5.78 -3.63
N THR A 43 -5.94 6.41 -4.79
CA THR A 43 -5.51 5.77 -6.05
C THR A 43 -4.02 5.45 -6.04
N PRO A 44 -3.58 4.38 -6.75
CA PRO A 44 -2.17 4.01 -6.85
C PRO A 44 -1.34 4.96 -7.73
N LEU A 45 -1.93 6.03 -8.28
CA LEU A 45 -1.27 6.96 -9.20
C LEU A 45 -0.02 7.63 -8.63
N ILE A 46 0.14 7.70 -7.31
CA ILE A 46 1.39 8.18 -6.69
C ILE A 46 2.60 7.31 -7.04
N LEU A 47 2.39 6.03 -7.37
CA LEU A 47 3.45 5.12 -7.78
C LEU A 47 3.90 5.38 -9.23
N ASP A 48 3.12 6.15 -10.00
CA ASP A 48 3.37 6.49 -11.40
C ASP A 48 3.03 7.97 -11.67
N LEU A 49 3.60 8.87 -10.85
CA LEU A 49 3.18 10.26 -10.76
C LEU A 49 3.54 11.06 -12.03
N SER A 50 4.78 10.97 -12.48
CA SER A 50 5.25 11.59 -13.73
C SER A 50 6.51 10.90 -14.26
N PRO A 51 6.87 11.08 -15.53
CA PRO A 51 8.13 10.59 -16.08
C PRO A 51 9.32 11.08 -15.25
N GLY A 52 10.26 10.18 -14.99
CA GLY A 52 11.38 10.40 -14.08
C GLY A 52 11.01 10.40 -12.60
N ASN A 53 9.74 10.46 -12.20
CA ASN A 53 9.25 10.43 -10.82
C ASN A 53 8.15 9.37 -10.65
N SER A 54 8.40 8.18 -11.19
CA SER A 54 7.51 7.02 -11.13
C SER A 54 8.30 5.83 -10.59
N LEU A 55 7.79 5.21 -9.52
CA LEU A 55 8.40 4.00 -8.98
C LEU A 55 8.21 2.82 -9.95
N ILE A 56 7.06 2.77 -10.63
CA ILE A 56 6.76 1.73 -11.62
C ILE A 56 7.72 1.84 -12.80
N GLU A 57 7.89 3.05 -13.34
CA GLU A 57 8.88 3.35 -14.39
C GLU A 57 10.29 2.94 -13.93
N SER A 58 10.68 3.30 -12.71
CA SER A 58 11.98 2.91 -12.15
C SER A 58 12.20 1.39 -12.11
N PHE A 59 11.19 0.60 -11.72
CA PHE A 59 11.29 -0.87 -11.76
C PHE A 59 11.41 -1.41 -13.19
N VAL A 60 10.57 -0.91 -14.09
CA VAL A 60 10.54 -1.30 -15.50
C VAL A 60 11.89 -1.02 -16.18
N ASN A 61 12.46 0.16 -15.94
CA ASN A 61 13.77 0.57 -16.47
C ASN A 61 14.93 -0.28 -15.92
N GLU A 62 14.80 -0.80 -14.70
CA GLU A 62 15.81 -1.68 -14.09
C GLU A 62 15.65 -3.15 -14.48
N GLY A 63 14.66 -3.49 -15.32
CA GLY A 63 14.51 -4.83 -15.89
C GLY A 63 13.49 -5.74 -15.20
N PHE A 64 12.61 -5.18 -14.36
CA PHE A 64 11.53 -5.95 -13.72
C PHE A 64 10.22 -5.78 -14.50
N ASP A 65 9.53 -6.89 -14.75
CA ASP A 65 8.09 -6.83 -15.05
C ASP A 65 7.33 -6.44 -13.78
N VAL A 66 6.40 -5.50 -13.91
CA VAL A 66 5.61 -5.00 -12.78
C VAL A 66 4.13 -5.27 -13.00
N TYR A 67 3.48 -5.74 -11.96
CA TYR A 67 2.04 -5.94 -11.89
C TYR A 67 1.48 -5.03 -10.81
N LEU A 68 0.47 -4.21 -11.13
CA LEU A 68 -0.25 -3.39 -10.15
C LEU A 68 -1.68 -3.88 -10.06
N LEU A 69 -2.09 -4.30 -8.88
CA LEU A 69 -3.51 -4.51 -8.59
C LEU A 69 -4.14 -3.16 -8.20
N ASP A 70 -4.83 -2.55 -9.15
CA ASP A 70 -5.66 -1.37 -8.90
C ASP A 70 -7.06 -1.85 -8.50
N PHE A 71 -7.47 -1.59 -7.26
CA PHE A 71 -8.78 -2.01 -6.76
C PHE A 71 -9.94 -1.23 -7.40
N GLY A 72 -9.67 -0.07 -7.99
CA GLY A 72 -10.69 0.86 -8.45
C GLY A 72 -11.35 1.62 -7.29
N SER A 73 -12.52 2.19 -7.55
CA SER A 73 -13.33 2.88 -6.53
C SER A 73 -14.57 2.04 -6.23
N PRO A 74 -14.78 1.62 -4.97
CA PRO A 74 -15.97 0.86 -4.61
C PRO A 74 -17.23 1.74 -4.73
N GLY A 75 -18.29 1.15 -5.26
CA GLY A 75 -19.63 1.73 -5.29
C GLY A 75 -20.48 1.26 -4.11
N PHE A 76 -21.74 1.69 -4.07
CA PHE A 76 -22.70 1.29 -3.04
C PHE A 76 -22.87 -0.24 -2.98
N GLU A 77 -22.87 -0.90 -4.14
CA GLU A 77 -22.97 -2.35 -4.31
C GLU A 77 -21.76 -3.13 -3.76
N ASP A 78 -20.67 -2.43 -3.44
CA ASP A 78 -19.42 -3.01 -2.97
C ASP A 78 -19.25 -2.89 -1.44
N GLY A 79 -20.30 -2.43 -0.73
CA GLY A 79 -20.25 -2.13 0.70
C GLY A 79 -19.96 -3.32 1.63
N GLU A 80 -20.25 -4.52 1.16
CA GLU A 80 -20.02 -5.77 1.90
C GLU A 80 -18.62 -6.38 1.64
N ILE A 81 -17.80 -5.77 0.78
CA ILE A 81 -16.44 -6.27 0.51
C ILE A 81 -15.55 -6.01 1.71
N SER A 82 -15.19 -7.05 2.44
CA SER A 82 -14.31 -6.96 3.62
C SER A 82 -12.82 -6.99 3.25
N ILE A 83 -11.92 -6.78 4.23
CA ILE A 83 -10.47 -6.97 4.03
C ILE A 83 -10.14 -8.43 3.70
N GLU A 84 -10.85 -9.40 4.29
CA GLU A 84 -10.63 -10.80 3.95
C GLU A 84 -11.03 -11.10 2.49
N ASP A 85 -12.06 -10.45 1.97
CA ASP A 85 -12.41 -10.55 0.55
C ASP A 85 -11.36 -9.89 -0.32
N TYR A 86 -10.87 -8.68 -0.01
CA TYR A 86 -9.74 -8.09 -0.74
C TYR A 86 -8.52 -9.04 -0.80
N ILE A 87 -8.24 -9.77 0.27
CA ILE A 87 -7.12 -10.72 0.30
C ILE A 87 -7.39 -11.95 -0.57
N VAL A 88 -8.49 -12.65 -0.36
CA VAL A 88 -8.73 -13.95 -1.01
C VAL A 88 -9.26 -13.79 -2.43
N ASP A 89 -10.18 -12.85 -2.60
CA ASP A 89 -10.95 -12.72 -3.82
C ASP A 89 -10.31 -11.80 -4.85
N TYR A 90 -9.38 -10.93 -4.44
CA TYR A 90 -8.68 -9.98 -5.31
C TYR A 90 -7.18 -10.22 -5.33
N ILE A 91 -6.49 -10.19 -4.18
CA ILE A 91 -5.03 -10.29 -4.13
C ILE A 91 -4.54 -11.70 -4.51
N GLN A 92 -5.06 -12.75 -3.86
CA GLN A 92 -4.68 -14.13 -4.20
C GLN A 92 -4.95 -14.45 -5.67
N ASN A 93 -6.16 -14.12 -6.16
CA ASN A 93 -6.50 -14.31 -7.56
C ASN A 93 -5.60 -13.47 -8.49
N GLY A 94 -5.33 -12.22 -8.14
CA GLY A 94 -4.43 -11.34 -8.89
C GLY A 94 -3.01 -11.89 -8.98
N VAL A 95 -2.46 -12.40 -7.88
CA VAL A 95 -1.13 -13.03 -7.85
C VAL A 95 -1.10 -14.30 -8.70
N LYS A 96 -2.11 -15.18 -8.59
CA LYS A 96 -2.22 -16.36 -9.46
C LYS A 96 -2.28 -15.99 -10.94
N ARG A 97 -3.01 -14.93 -11.28
CA ARG A 97 -3.09 -14.41 -12.66
C ARG A 97 -1.76 -13.82 -13.13
N ALA A 98 -1.05 -13.09 -12.26
CA ALA A 98 0.27 -12.55 -12.57
C ALA A 98 1.29 -13.67 -12.80
N LEU A 99 1.34 -14.69 -11.94
CA LEU A 99 2.22 -15.86 -12.09
C LEU A 99 1.91 -16.63 -13.38
N HIS A 100 0.63 -16.88 -13.66
CA HIS A 100 0.22 -17.56 -14.89
C HIS A 100 0.58 -16.76 -16.15
N HIS A 101 0.35 -15.44 -16.14
CA HIS A 101 0.65 -14.57 -17.26
C HIS A 101 2.16 -14.41 -17.50
N SER A 102 2.96 -14.27 -16.43
CA SER A 102 4.41 -14.09 -16.53
C SER A 102 5.18 -15.37 -16.80
N GLY A 103 4.59 -16.54 -16.52
CA GLY A 103 5.28 -17.83 -16.51
C GLY A 103 6.27 -18.00 -15.33
N ALA A 104 6.31 -17.05 -14.39
CA ALA A 104 7.23 -17.10 -13.26
C ALA A 104 6.78 -18.13 -12.21
N THR A 105 7.76 -18.74 -11.55
CA THR A 105 7.53 -19.72 -10.47
C THR A 105 7.37 -19.07 -9.10
N GLU A 106 7.85 -17.84 -8.91
CA GLU A 106 7.76 -17.09 -7.66
C GLU A 106 7.48 -15.61 -7.95
N ILE A 107 7.02 -14.85 -6.95
CA ILE A 107 6.69 -13.43 -7.09
C ILE A 107 7.25 -12.57 -5.95
N THR A 108 7.62 -11.33 -6.25
CA THR A 108 7.89 -10.30 -5.25
C THR A 108 6.60 -9.54 -4.97
N VAL A 109 6.18 -9.41 -3.71
CA VAL A 109 5.04 -8.60 -3.29
C VAL A 109 5.54 -7.33 -2.62
N MET A 110 5.09 -6.16 -3.07
CA MET A 110 5.39 -4.88 -2.43
C MET A 110 4.10 -4.16 -2.07
N GLY A 111 3.92 -3.92 -0.77
CA GLY A 111 2.75 -3.23 -0.23
C GLY A 111 3.07 -1.83 0.30
N PHE A 112 2.11 -0.91 0.18
CA PHE A 112 2.24 0.49 0.61
C PHE A 112 1.16 0.89 1.60
N CYS A 113 1.54 1.53 2.71
CA CYS A 113 0.59 1.95 3.76
C CYS A 113 -0.33 0.80 4.16
N LEU A 114 -1.65 0.99 4.16
CA LEU A 114 -2.63 -0.06 4.47
C LEU A 114 -2.53 -1.26 3.52
N GLY A 115 -2.17 -1.02 2.25
CA GLY A 115 -1.87 -2.08 1.29
C GLY A 115 -0.71 -2.96 1.75
N GLY A 116 0.26 -2.40 2.48
CA GLY A 116 1.32 -3.15 3.15
C GLY A 116 0.80 -4.03 4.29
N THR A 117 -0.16 -3.56 5.09
CA THR A 117 -0.77 -4.33 6.16
C THR A 117 -1.49 -5.53 5.56
N ILE A 118 -2.25 -5.30 4.50
CA ILE A 118 -2.96 -6.34 3.74
C ILE A 118 -1.95 -7.31 3.09
N SER A 119 -0.84 -6.82 2.51
CA SER A 119 0.23 -7.66 1.97
C SER A 119 0.87 -8.55 3.04
N ALA A 120 1.09 -8.05 4.25
CA ALA A 120 1.64 -8.84 5.35
C ALA A 120 0.66 -9.93 5.81
N ILE A 121 -0.64 -9.60 5.90
CA ILE A 121 -1.69 -10.56 6.21
C ILE A 121 -1.75 -11.64 5.12
N TYR A 122 -1.77 -11.23 3.85
CA TYR A 122 -1.74 -12.13 2.70
C TYR A 122 -0.53 -13.05 2.74
N ALA A 123 0.68 -12.51 2.88
CA ALA A 123 1.91 -13.30 2.91
C ALA A 123 1.97 -14.30 4.07
N ALA A 124 1.26 -14.03 5.17
CA ALA A 124 1.16 -14.96 6.31
C ALA A 124 0.21 -16.15 6.07
N ILE A 125 -0.64 -16.10 5.05
CA ILE A 125 -1.63 -17.15 4.72
C ILE A 125 -1.53 -17.68 3.28
N ALA A 126 -0.66 -17.09 2.46
CA ALA A 126 -0.51 -17.41 1.05
C ALA A 126 0.00 -18.84 0.88
N ASP A 127 -0.61 -19.54 -0.07
CA ASP A 127 -0.08 -20.82 -0.59
C ASP A 127 0.77 -20.54 -1.85
N GLU A 128 0.62 -19.35 -2.44
CA GLU A 128 1.40 -18.84 -3.56
C GLU A 128 2.87 -18.59 -3.16
N PRO A 129 3.83 -18.89 -4.06
CA PRO A 129 5.25 -18.76 -3.77
C PRO A 129 5.71 -17.30 -3.80
N ILE A 130 5.63 -16.64 -2.63
CA ILE A 130 6.14 -15.28 -2.43
C ILE A 130 7.64 -15.34 -2.12
N LYS A 131 8.48 -14.89 -3.05
CA LYS A 131 9.94 -14.83 -2.90
C LYS A 131 10.37 -13.73 -1.94
N ASN A 132 9.83 -12.54 -2.17
CA ASN A 132 10.19 -11.31 -1.45
C ASN A 132 8.92 -10.58 -1.02
N LEU A 133 8.91 -10.07 0.20
CA LEU A 133 7.88 -9.17 0.72
C LEU A 133 8.52 -7.83 1.07
N ILE A 134 8.03 -6.75 0.46
CA ILE A 134 8.49 -5.40 0.71
C ILE A 134 7.35 -4.60 1.35
N LEU A 135 7.57 -4.09 2.57
CA LEU A 135 6.61 -3.30 3.33
C LEU A 135 7.09 -1.85 3.38
N SER A 136 6.42 -0.95 2.66
CA SER A 136 6.75 0.47 2.63
C SER A 136 5.76 1.29 3.43
N VAL A 137 6.24 2.02 4.45
CA VAL A 137 5.45 2.91 5.32
C VAL A 137 4.15 2.25 5.80
N THR A 138 4.27 0.99 6.22
CA THR A 138 3.18 0.07 6.51
C THR A 138 2.82 0.07 7.99
N PRO A 139 1.59 0.43 8.40
CA PRO A 139 1.17 0.30 9.79
C PRO A 139 0.93 -1.18 10.11
N ILE A 140 1.58 -1.69 11.15
CA ILE A 140 1.47 -3.07 11.62
C ILE A 140 0.93 -3.09 13.05
N ASP A 141 1.50 -2.27 13.92
CA ASP A 141 1.04 -2.04 15.28
C ASP A 141 0.27 -0.72 15.37
N PHE A 142 -1.05 -0.81 15.58
CA PHE A 142 -1.91 0.37 15.68
C PHE A 142 -1.97 0.97 17.08
N SER A 143 -1.42 0.27 18.09
CA SER A 143 -1.37 0.75 19.48
C SER A 143 -0.30 1.83 19.71
N ALA A 144 0.61 2.00 18.75
CA ALA A 144 1.71 2.96 18.86
C ALA A 144 1.33 4.42 18.54
N SER A 145 0.05 4.72 18.26
CA SER A 145 -0.40 6.05 17.85
C SER A 145 -1.39 6.64 18.85
N GLN A 146 -0.98 7.74 19.48
CA GLN A 146 -1.82 8.50 20.42
C GLN A 146 -3.13 9.00 19.82
N PHE A 147 -3.17 9.24 18.50
CA PHE A 147 -4.41 9.59 17.81
C PHE A 147 -5.41 8.43 17.82
N PHE A 148 -4.92 7.21 17.60
CA PHE A 148 -5.78 6.03 17.65
C PHE A 148 -6.20 5.69 19.08
N ASP A 149 -5.41 6.03 20.09
CA ASP A 149 -5.81 5.82 21.49
C ASP A 149 -7.06 6.62 21.88
N GLN A 150 -7.12 7.91 21.53
CA GLN A 150 -8.29 8.76 21.79
C GLN A 150 -9.54 8.29 21.03
N TRP A 151 -9.36 7.88 19.78
CA TRP A 151 -10.44 7.30 18.98
C TRP A 151 -10.90 5.95 19.53
N GLN A 152 -9.97 5.10 19.96
CA GLN A 152 -10.29 3.82 20.59
C GLN A 152 -11.10 4.01 21.88
N GLU A 153 -10.75 5.02 22.69
CA GLU A 153 -11.48 5.34 23.92
C GLU A 153 -12.90 5.80 23.62
N ALA A 154 -13.08 6.77 22.71
CA ALA A 154 -14.41 7.24 22.28
C ALA A 154 -15.28 6.12 21.68
N MET A 155 -14.70 5.21 20.89
CA MET A 155 -15.40 4.05 20.35
C MET A 155 -15.80 3.05 21.44
N LYS A 156 -14.93 2.77 22.42
CA LYS A 156 -15.21 1.87 23.55
C LYS A 156 -16.32 2.42 24.45
N GLU A 157 -16.38 3.73 24.61
CA GLU A 157 -17.43 4.43 25.36
C GLU A 157 -18.76 4.53 24.59
N GLY A 158 -18.81 4.06 23.34
CA GLY A 158 -20.01 4.10 22.49
C GLY A 158 -20.36 5.49 21.98
N THR A 159 -19.52 6.50 22.21
CA THR A 159 -19.74 7.89 21.78
C THR A 159 -19.38 8.13 20.31
N ALA A 160 -18.76 7.15 19.66
CA ALA A 160 -18.33 7.20 18.27
C ALA A 160 -18.71 5.93 17.47
N ASP A 161 -19.76 5.19 17.82
CA ASP A 161 -20.15 4.02 17.02
C ASP A 161 -20.80 4.44 15.69
N PHE A 162 -20.10 4.20 14.58
CA PHE A 162 -20.55 4.51 13.23
C PHE A 162 -21.13 3.30 12.50
N ASP A 163 -21.29 2.15 13.15
CA ASP A 163 -21.68 0.92 12.46
C ASP A 163 -23.03 1.03 11.75
N GLU A 164 -24.05 1.55 12.44
CA GLU A 164 -25.38 1.75 11.86
C GLU A 164 -25.35 2.73 10.68
N THR A 165 -24.56 3.79 10.81
CA THR A 165 -24.37 4.76 9.73
C THR A 165 -23.69 4.10 8.53
N ILE A 166 -22.65 3.30 8.76
CA ILE A 166 -21.97 2.56 7.70
C ILE A 166 -22.90 1.53 7.06
N ASP A 167 -23.77 0.86 7.81
CA ASP A 167 -24.75 -0.09 7.25
C ASP A 167 -25.79 0.61 6.35
N ILE A 168 -26.17 1.85 6.67
CA ILE A 168 -27.09 2.63 5.82
C ILE A 168 -26.39 3.10 4.55
N TYR A 169 -25.19 3.67 4.66
CA TYR A 169 -24.48 4.25 3.51
C TYR A 169 -23.70 3.23 2.68
N GLN A 170 -23.49 2.02 3.22
CA GLN A 170 -22.74 0.88 2.66
C GLN A 170 -21.25 1.14 2.38
N THR A 171 -20.88 2.39 2.11
CA THR A 171 -19.50 2.85 1.89
C THR A 171 -19.23 4.10 2.69
N ILE A 172 -17.97 4.29 3.09
CA ILE A 172 -17.50 5.58 3.59
C ILE A 172 -17.17 6.45 2.37
N PRO A 173 -17.82 7.61 2.20
CA PRO A 173 -17.55 8.49 1.07
C PRO A 173 -16.09 8.96 1.05
N ALA A 174 -15.53 9.14 -0.16
CA ALA A 174 -14.15 9.63 -0.34
C ALA A 174 -13.86 10.94 0.40
N SER A 175 -14.86 11.83 0.52
CA SER A 175 -14.74 13.08 1.28
C SER A 175 -14.52 12.83 2.77
N ALA A 176 -15.27 11.92 3.38
CA ALA A 176 -15.12 11.54 4.79
C ALA A 176 -13.74 10.91 5.05
N VAL A 177 -13.30 10.01 4.17
CA VAL A 177 -11.95 9.42 4.22
C VAL A 177 -10.87 10.53 4.19
N LYS A 178 -10.99 11.47 3.25
CA LYS A 178 -10.08 12.62 3.11
C LYS A 178 -10.00 13.46 4.39
N TYR A 179 -11.15 13.79 5.00
CA TYR A 179 -11.17 14.57 6.23
C TYR A 179 -10.54 13.81 7.41
N GLY A 180 -10.81 12.50 7.53
CA GLY A 180 -10.17 11.64 8.53
C GLY A 180 -8.64 11.65 8.42
N ILE A 181 -8.10 11.45 7.22
CA ILE A 181 -6.63 11.48 6.98
C ILE A 181 -6.06 12.87 7.28
N ARG A 182 -6.76 13.96 6.94
CA ARG A 182 -6.33 15.33 7.23
C ARG A 182 -6.29 15.64 8.72
N LEU A 183 -7.21 15.08 9.52
CA LEU A 183 -7.18 15.21 10.98
C LEU A 183 -5.93 14.53 11.56
N ILE A 184 -5.61 13.32 11.10
CA ILE A 184 -4.41 12.58 11.54
C ILE A 184 -3.13 13.33 11.18
N THR A 185 -3.09 13.91 9.98
CA THR A 185 -1.89 14.56 9.43
C THR A 185 -1.80 16.06 9.70
N SER A 186 -2.69 16.62 10.53
CA SER A 186 -2.68 18.05 10.85
C SER A 186 -1.49 18.45 11.72
N PRO A 187 -0.84 19.62 11.49
CA PRO A 187 -1.08 20.61 10.42
C PRO A 187 -0.21 20.37 9.16
N VAL A 188 0.47 19.21 9.04
CA VAL A 188 1.46 18.92 7.99
C VAL A 188 0.89 19.05 6.57
N TYR A 189 -0.42 18.85 6.38
CA TYR A 189 -1.06 19.03 5.07
C TYR A 189 -1.00 20.48 4.53
N LEU A 190 -0.67 21.47 5.36
CA LEU A 190 -0.46 22.87 4.92
C LEU A 190 0.95 23.10 4.36
N SER A 191 1.94 22.31 4.78
CA SER A 191 3.34 22.50 4.39
C SER A 191 3.57 22.48 2.87
N PRO A 192 2.93 21.59 2.08
CA PRO A 192 3.07 21.62 0.62
C PRO A 192 2.63 22.95 -0.01
N TYR A 193 1.62 23.64 0.55
CA TYR A 193 1.16 24.92 0.01
C TYR A 193 2.17 26.04 0.29
N LEU A 194 2.79 26.04 1.46
CA LEU A 194 3.88 26.97 1.78
C LEU A 194 5.09 26.75 0.87
N SER A 195 5.45 25.48 0.61
CA SER A 195 6.55 25.15 -0.31
C SER A 195 6.26 25.58 -1.75
N LEU A 196 4.99 25.53 -2.19
CA LEU A 196 4.58 26.05 -3.48
C LEU A 196 4.76 27.57 -3.58
N LEU A 197 4.38 28.33 -2.56
CA LEU A 197 4.57 29.78 -2.54
C LEU A 197 6.05 30.16 -2.70
N ASN A 198 6.96 29.39 -2.10
CA ASN A 198 8.40 29.64 -2.18
C ASN A 198 9.04 29.19 -3.51
N GLN A 199 8.39 28.31 -4.27
CA GLN A 199 8.94 27.72 -5.51
C GLN A 199 7.99 27.92 -6.70
N ALA A 200 7.17 28.98 -6.66
CA ALA A 200 6.15 29.25 -7.67
C ALA A 200 6.74 29.53 -9.06
N ASP A 201 7.99 30.01 -9.12
CA ASP A 201 8.70 30.34 -10.36
C ASP A 201 9.35 29.10 -11.04
N ASP A 202 9.44 27.96 -10.35
CA ASP A 202 9.93 26.70 -10.94
C ASP A 202 8.76 25.92 -11.54
N GLU A 203 8.59 26.01 -12.86
CA GLU A 203 7.52 25.31 -13.58
C GLU A 203 7.53 23.80 -13.34
N LYS A 204 8.71 23.16 -13.27
CA LYS A 204 8.83 21.72 -13.06
C LYS A 204 8.37 21.35 -11.65
N TYR A 205 8.75 22.15 -10.65
CA TYR A 205 8.26 22.01 -9.29
C TYR A 205 6.74 22.17 -9.23
N VAL A 206 6.19 23.23 -9.83
CA VAL A 206 4.74 23.51 -9.84
C VAL A 206 3.95 22.37 -10.47
N GLN A 207 4.42 21.81 -11.59
CA GLN A 207 3.74 20.69 -12.24
C GLN A 207 3.74 19.42 -11.37
N ASN A 208 4.88 19.11 -10.74
CA ASN A 208 4.96 17.98 -9.80
C ASN A 208 4.10 18.19 -8.56
N TRP A 209 4.06 19.41 -8.05
CA TRP A 209 3.17 19.78 -6.95
C TRP A 209 1.71 19.62 -7.35
N ARG A 210 1.29 20.06 -8.54
CA ARG A 210 -0.08 19.90 -9.05
C ARG A 210 -0.49 18.43 -9.12
N ARG A 211 0.38 17.56 -9.62
CA ARG A 211 0.15 16.11 -9.66
C ARG A 211 0.02 15.52 -8.27
N PHE A 212 0.98 15.82 -7.39
CA PHE A 212 0.95 15.35 -6.00
C PHE A 212 -0.30 15.83 -5.27
N ASN A 213 -0.67 17.11 -5.42
CA ASN A 213 -1.86 17.67 -4.80
C ASN A 213 -3.15 17.08 -5.38
N ALA A 214 -3.20 16.80 -6.69
CA ALA A 214 -4.32 16.07 -7.30
C ALA A 214 -4.48 14.67 -6.68
N TRP A 215 -3.39 13.92 -6.54
CA TRP A 215 -3.40 12.63 -5.85
C TRP A 215 -3.80 12.76 -4.37
N ALA A 216 -3.22 13.71 -3.63
CA ALA A 216 -3.52 13.93 -2.21
C ALA A 216 -4.97 14.37 -1.96
N ASN A 217 -5.67 14.86 -2.97
CA ASN A 217 -7.11 15.16 -2.90
C ASN A 217 -7.99 14.05 -3.52
N GLY A 218 -7.41 13.13 -4.29
CA GLY A 218 -8.08 12.02 -4.99
C GLY A 218 -8.21 10.75 -4.14
N HIS A 219 -8.83 10.88 -2.97
CA HIS A 219 -9.23 9.73 -2.15
C HIS A 219 -10.35 8.94 -2.84
N VAL A 220 -10.44 7.65 -2.57
CA VAL A 220 -11.52 6.79 -3.06
C VAL A 220 -12.49 6.43 -1.93
N PRO A 221 -13.75 6.08 -2.23
CA PRO A 221 -14.64 5.53 -1.22
C PRO A 221 -14.05 4.27 -0.60
N LEU A 222 -14.42 3.97 0.64
CA LEU A 222 -14.01 2.74 1.32
C LEU A 222 -15.24 1.87 1.57
N SER A 223 -15.16 0.58 1.25
CA SER A 223 -16.23 -0.38 1.59
C SER A 223 -16.54 -0.34 3.09
N GLY A 224 -17.81 -0.39 3.44
CA GLY A 224 -18.28 -0.35 4.83
C GLY A 224 -17.77 -1.54 5.63
N ALA A 225 -17.88 -2.76 5.10
CA ALA A 225 -17.36 -3.97 5.73
C ALA A 225 -15.84 -3.89 5.93
N ALA A 226 -15.10 -3.41 4.92
CA ALA A 226 -13.65 -3.21 5.05
C ALA A 226 -13.32 -2.16 6.13
N ALA A 227 -14.04 -1.03 6.17
CA ALA A 227 -13.86 0.00 7.17
C ALA A 227 -14.11 -0.53 8.60
N LYS A 228 -15.21 -1.25 8.80
CA LYS A 228 -15.53 -1.91 10.07
C LYS A 228 -14.44 -2.88 10.49
N GLN A 229 -13.93 -3.69 9.58
CA GLN A 229 -12.86 -4.63 9.87
C GLN A 229 -11.54 -3.92 10.19
N ILE A 230 -11.17 -2.88 9.46
CA ILE A 230 -10.01 -2.03 9.79
C ILE A 230 -10.16 -1.47 11.20
N THR A 231 -11.27 -0.81 11.50
CA THR A 231 -11.50 -0.18 12.81
C THR A 231 -11.49 -1.20 13.95
N LYS A 232 -12.29 -2.26 13.85
CA LYS A 232 -12.47 -3.22 14.95
C LYS A 232 -11.27 -4.14 15.12
N ASP A 233 -10.75 -4.68 14.03
CA ASP A 233 -9.75 -5.75 14.10
C ASP A 233 -8.32 -5.21 14.07
N LEU A 234 -8.04 -4.14 13.32
CA LEU A 234 -6.70 -3.56 13.25
C LEU A 234 -6.52 -2.43 14.27
N LEU A 235 -7.37 -1.41 14.25
CA LEU A 235 -7.19 -0.23 15.10
C LEU A 235 -7.46 -0.53 16.58
N ILE A 236 -8.62 -1.11 16.92
CA ILE A 236 -9.03 -1.32 18.31
C ILE A 236 -8.39 -2.56 18.92
N LYS A 237 -8.48 -3.71 18.23
CA LYS A 237 -8.03 -5.00 18.79
C LYS A 237 -6.59 -5.36 18.43
N ASN A 238 -5.94 -4.60 17.55
CA ASN A 238 -4.57 -4.83 17.08
C ASN A 238 -4.30 -6.30 16.72
N ARG A 239 -5.26 -6.94 16.04
CA ARG A 239 -5.31 -8.40 15.88
C ARG A 239 -4.14 -8.96 15.07
N LEU A 240 -3.49 -8.16 14.22
CA LEU A 240 -2.35 -8.63 13.43
C LEU A 240 -1.14 -8.93 14.34
N VAL A 241 -0.77 -7.97 15.18
CA VAL A 241 0.30 -8.09 16.20
C VAL A 241 -0.06 -9.12 17.26
N ASN A 242 -1.32 -9.09 17.73
CA ASN A 242 -1.81 -10.01 18.77
C ASN A 242 -2.08 -11.45 18.25
N GLY A 243 -1.79 -11.75 16.98
CA GLY A 243 -1.93 -13.08 16.38
C GLY A 243 -3.39 -13.57 16.22
N GLY A 244 -4.36 -12.66 16.30
CA GLY A 244 -5.79 -12.89 16.26
C GLY A 244 -6.44 -12.65 14.89
N PHE A 245 -5.73 -12.08 13.91
CA PHE A 245 -6.34 -11.77 12.60
C PHE A 245 -6.60 -13.06 11.82
N LYS A 246 -7.83 -13.22 11.33
CA LYS A 246 -8.27 -14.39 10.56
C LYS A 246 -8.76 -13.96 9.20
N VAL A 247 -8.46 -14.76 8.20
CA VAL A 247 -8.95 -14.62 6.82
C VAL A 247 -9.57 -15.94 6.44
N ARG A 248 -10.90 -15.99 6.25
CA ARG A 248 -11.65 -17.23 5.93
C ARG A 248 -11.23 -18.43 6.79
N GLY A 249 -11.09 -18.21 8.10
CA GLY A 249 -10.69 -19.22 9.09
C GLY A 249 -9.18 -19.46 9.23
N LYS A 250 -8.33 -19.08 8.26
CA LYS A 250 -6.86 -19.15 8.37
C LYS A 250 -6.35 -18.03 9.28
N LYS A 251 -5.58 -18.37 10.32
CA LYS A 251 -4.92 -17.37 11.20
C LYS A 251 -3.71 -16.77 10.48
N ALA A 252 -3.73 -15.46 10.28
CA ALA A 252 -2.61 -14.70 9.72
C ALA A 252 -1.63 -14.33 10.84
N LYS A 253 -0.56 -15.13 10.97
CA LYS A 253 0.52 -14.86 11.92
C LYS A 253 1.75 -14.41 11.16
N LEU A 254 2.31 -13.25 11.52
CA LEU A 254 3.52 -12.72 10.87
C LEU A 254 4.71 -13.69 10.93
N SER A 255 4.78 -14.54 11.97
CA SER A 255 5.78 -15.61 12.10
C SER A 255 5.65 -16.76 11.10
N LYS A 256 4.61 -16.76 10.25
CA LYS A 256 4.45 -17.70 9.13
C LYS A 256 4.94 -17.15 7.79
N ILE A 257 5.37 -15.89 7.73
CA ILE A 257 5.91 -15.29 6.52
C ILE A 257 7.29 -15.90 6.27
N ASN A 258 7.41 -16.67 5.19
CA ASN A 258 8.65 -17.36 4.80
C ASN A 258 9.48 -16.60 3.74
N ALA A 259 8.95 -15.50 3.18
CA ALA A 259 9.62 -14.69 2.18
C ALA A 259 10.85 -13.95 2.75
N ASN A 260 11.75 -13.48 1.88
CA ASN A 260 12.73 -12.47 2.28
C ASN A 260 11.99 -11.15 2.50
N VAL A 261 12.24 -10.46 3.62
CA VAL A 261 11.47 -9.26 3.98
C VAL A 261 12.33 -8.01 3.98
N LEU A 262 11.86 -6.97 3.27
CA LEU A 262 12.38 -5.61 3.38
C LEU A 262 11.32 -4.70 3.98
N VAL A 263 11.64 -4.09 5.11
CA VAL A 263 10.77 -3.12 5.80
C VAL A 263 11.36 -1.72 5.63
N ILE A 264 10.57 -0.82 5.07
CA ILE A 264 10.97 0.56 4.77
C ILE A 264 10.11 1.51 5.60
N ALA A 265 10.72 2.08 6.63
CA ALA A 265 10.13 3.13 7.44
C ALA A 265 10.64 4.51 7.00
N SER A 266 9.99 5.57 7.47
CA SER A 266 10.33 6.93 7.11
C SER A 266 10.39 7.83 8.34
N LYS A 267 11.49 8.57 8.51
CA LYS A 267 11.81 9.31 9.74
C LYS A 267 10.81 10.41 10.06
N TYR A 268 10.28 11.08 9.04
CA TYR A 268 9.36 12.22 9.20
C TYR A 268 7.90 11.85 8.86
N ASP A 269 7.58 10.56 8.91
CA ASP A 269 6.22 10.09 8.69
C ASP A 269 5.35 10.33 9.94
N ARG A 270 4.28 11.10 9.76
CA ARG A 270 3.30 11.38 10.82
C ARG A 270 2.05 10.51 10.69
N LEU A 271 1.81 9.91 9.52
CA LEU A 271 0.66 9.04 9.30
C LEU A 271 0.96 7.62 9.77
N VAL A 272 2.17 7.14 9.48
CA VAL A 272 2.69 5.86 9.95
C VAL A 272 4.06 6.10 10.58
N PRO A 273 4.09 6.57 11.84
CA PRO A 273 5.32 6.67 12.61
C PRO A 273 6.07 5.34 12.64
N GLN A 274 7.38 5.39 12.90
CA GLN A 274 8.23 4.20 12.86
C GLN A 274 7.79 3.15 13.88
N GLU A 275 7.23 3.59 15.00
CA GLU A 275 6.69 2.80 16.09
C GLU A 275 5.52 1.91 15.62
N MET A 276 4.80 2.30 14.55
CA MET A 276 3.74 1.47 13.98
C MET A 276 4.26 0.36 13.05
N ILE A 277 5.43 0.52 12.44
CA ILE A 277 5.97 -0.45 11.46
C ILE A 277 7.09 -1.31 12.03
N HIS A 278 7.95 -0.74 12.88
CA HIS A 278 9.11 -1.43 13.45
C HIS A 278 8.77 -2.76 14.16
N PRO A 279 7.67 -2.86 14.95
CA PRO A 279 7.31 -4.11 15.64
C PRO A 279 7.16 -5.32 14.70
N VAL A 280 6.91 -5.12 13.41
CA VAL A 280 6.89 -6.23 12.43
C VAL A 280 8.19 -7.04 12.47
N MET A 281 9.33 -6.40 12.74
CA MET A 281 10.64 -7.04 12.78
C MET A 281 10.74 -8.07 13.91
N ASP A 282 10.02 -7.86 15.01
CA ASP A 282 10.02 -8.75 16.18
C ASP A 282 9.10 -9.96 15.96
N HIS A 283 8.05 -9.80 15.16
CA HIS A 283 7.11 -10.89 14.86
C HIS A 283 7.55 -11.77 13.68
N LEU A 284 8.49 -11.32 12.85
CA LEU A 284 9.03 -12.09 11.72
C LEU A 284 10.07 -13.11 12.18
N THR A 285 9.93 -14.35 11.72
CA THR A 285 10.86 -15.47 11.96
C THR A 285 11.72 -15.80 10.74
N CYS A 286 11.47 -15.16 9.59
CA CYS A 286 12.27 -15.37 8.38
C CYS A 286 13.74 -14.96 8.63
N LYS A 287 14.66 -15.70 7.99
CA LYS A 287 16.09 -15.49 8.16
C LYS A 287 16.55 -14.19 7.52
N ASP A 288 16.04 -13.89 6.33
CA ASP A 288 16.38 -12.69 5.58
C ASP A 288 15.34 -11.61 5.84
N LYS A 289 15.60 -10.76 6.84
CA LYS A 289 14.80 -9.57 7.14
C LYS A 289 15.69 -8.35 7.26
N THR A 290 15.34 -7.28 6.57
CA THR A 290 16.09 -6.02 6.52
C THR A 290 15.17 -4.86 6.89
N TYR A 291 15.60 -4.00 7.81
CA TYR A 291 14.91 -2.77 8.17
C TYR A 291 15.69 -1.55 7.66
N LYS A 292 15.03 -0.63 6.95
CA LYS A 292 15.62 0.61 6.43
C LYS A 292 14.76 1.81 6.82
N VAL A 293 15.41 2.86 7.29
CA VAL A 293 14.77 4.14 7.62
C VAL A 293 15.20 5.20 6.62
N LEU A 294 14.23 5.78 5.93
CA LEU A 294 14.47 6.86 4.96
C LEU A 294 14.30 8.22 5.62
N LYS A 295 15.09 9.21 5.20
CA LYS A 295 14.92 10.62 5.61
C LYS A 295 13.87 11.31 4.73
N SER A 296 12.63 10.83 4.77
CA SER A 296 11.50 11.35 3.98
C SER A 296 10.22 11.48 4.82
N GLY A 297 9.16 12.03 4.24
CA GLY A 297 7.78 11.92 4.74
C GLY A 297 7.05 10.71 4.17
N HIS A 298 5.76 10.54 4.49
CA HIS A 298 4.94 9.37 4.12
C HIS A 298 4.91 9.09 2.60
N ALA A 299 4.51 10.12 1.83
CA ALA A 299 4.39 10.06 0.36
C ALA A 299 5.45 10.93 -0.34
N SER A 300 6.42 11.46 0.41
CA SER A 300 7.42 12.43 -0.09
C SER A 300 8.64 11.72 -0.68
N LYS A 301 8.42 10.80 -1.62
CA LYS A 301 9.49 10.07 -2.31
C LYS A 301 9.59 10.60 -3.72
N GLN A 302 10.72 11.22 -4.04
CA GLN A 302 11.07 11.55 -5.41
C GLN A 302 11.89 10.39 -5.98
N TYR A 303 11.46 9.91 -7.13
CA TYR A 303 12.22 9.00 -7.96
C TYR A 303 12.97 9.86 -9.00
N ALA A 304 14.12 9.37 -9.46
CA ALA A 304 14.94 10.05 -10.47
C ALA A 304 15.13 9.11 -11.69
N GLY A 305 14.02 8.53 -12.16
CA GLY A 305 13.95 7.58 -13.29
C GLY A 305 14.65 6.24 -13.08
N SER A 306 15.16 5.99 -11.87
CA SER A 306 15.89 4.79 -11.47
C SER A 306 15.38 4.27 -10.13
N LEU A 307 15.64 2.99 -9.84
CA LEU A 307 15.28 2.45 -8.54
C LEU A 307 16.04 3.18 -7.42
N PRO A 308 15.36 3.59 -6.34
CA PRO A 308 16.03 4.08 -5.15
C PRO A 308 17.11 3.09 -4.67
N SER A 309 18.22 3.61 -4.16
CA SER A 309 19.38 2.79 -3.74
C SER A 309 19.00 1.62 -2.85
N TYR A 310 18.10 1.82 -1.89
CA TYR A 310 17.65 0.76 -0.99
C TYR A 310 16.95 -0.41 -1.70
N LEU A 311 16.28 -0.19 -2.83
CA LEU A 311 15.70 -1.25 -3.67
C LEU A 311 16.73 -1.82 -4.64
N LYS A 312 17.51 -0.94 -5.28
CA LYS A 312 18.56 -1.31 -6.22
C LYS A 312 19.61 -2.23 -5.60
N ASP A 313 19.93 -2.03 -4.33
CA ASP A 313 20.92 -2.82 -3.60
C ASP A 313 20.35 -4.13 -3.03
N TRP A 314 19.03 -4.20 -2.80
CA TRP A 314 18.38 -5.28 -2.06
C TRP A 314 17.66 -6.28 -2.97
N LEU A 315 16.86 -5.81 -3.92
CA LEU A 315 15.96 -6.65 -4.71
C LEU A 315 16.68 -7.46 -5.80
N PRO A 316 17.59 -6.90 -6.62
CA PRO A 316 18.36 -7.68 -7.60
C PRO A 316 19.08 -8.90 -7.01
N LYS A 317 19.62 -8.77 -5.79
CA LYS A 317 20.34 -9.88 -5.11
C LYS A 317 19.43 -11.03 -4.70
N ARG A 318 18.10 -10.83 -4.75
CA ARG A 318 17.06 -11.79 -4.34
C ARG A 318 16.07 -12.09 -5.47
N SER A 319 16.42 -11.69 -6.69
CA SER A 319 15.62 -11.93 -7.88
C SER A 319 16.51 -12.69 -8.86
N SER A 320 16.06 -13.88 -9.28
CA SER A 320 16.81 -14.68 -10.24
C SER A 320 16.94 -13.90 -11.57
N PRO A 321 18.16 -13.70 -12.09
CA PRO A 321 18.33 -13.17 -13.44
C PRO A 321 17.75 -14.12 -14.47
N ILE A 322 17.25 -13.60 -15.60
CA ILE A 322 16.88 -14.42 -16.76
C ILE A 322 18.14 -15.12 -17.26
N GLN A 323 18.03 -16.42 -17.54
CA GLN A 323 19.09 -17.23 -18.15
C GLN A 323 19.24 -16.97 -19.65
#